data_AF-A0A0F4KYP8-F1
#
_entry.id   AF-A0A0F4KYP8-F1
#
_cell.length_a   1.000
_cell.length_b   1.000
_cell.length_c   1.000
_cell.angle_alpha   90.00
_cell.angle_beta   90.00
_cell.angle_gamma   90.00
#
_symmetry.space_group_name_H-M   'P 1'
#
loop_
_entity.id
_entity.type
_entity.pdbx_description
1 polymer ?
#
loop_
_entity_poly.entity_id
_entity_poly.type
_entity_poly.pdbx_seq_one_letter_code
_entity_poly.pdbx_strand_id
1 'polypeptide(L)'
;MLTNFDSEEQLNDWNQVRLLCNSKHKQKCDQERIPEVNSKFWSDGPDGVSVCERTIQQHPEFLERFAGILRTAFLYSPRVLVTDAELFDGVYFLAFGPDVVLDLLGQNGYETPFLTVSGRQPTLEQCLLRFTTVPLDHQHQLSAGEETITLPEIGTLRPLQYQVLQKTITSEESQRFVPQARAVLSEHAEDNWSIAHRIACLYSAYCQQDPSEGTCQLLAQRWQEWIDAERKGLIRYEQQRSQTESNSGIVRSFNDAFLPVVSENADCLRSWCSTSKANEVEKTAFRDVLDKISHEPRRSKAFALIRHSALPLGTTDCNRTMECDQQTLVDWYQFVYRLAMADYLGCCLMAVQSKPNSYERYAGRTGGRSLMLSGKVTELFGQMPSGCFVQFCYQSRDAIQQWRNCRPNAPDSDQQQHIRNIAYCVQKFASQLDRKQDKFKIIKQFIATLIIASISVFCDKIIFSSSISIIVILTGAWFIEVFPELLTMMEWMHDQHTATQTMVFAQR
;
A
#
# COMPACT_ATOMS: atom_id res chain seq x y z
N MET A 1 4.49 6.14 -8.18
CA MET A 1 4.85 5.55 -6.87
C MET A 1 3.61 5.58 -5.99
N LEU A 2 3.39 4.57 -5.15
CA LEU A 2 2.23 4.50 -4.25
C LEU A 2 2.64 4.73 -2.80
N THR A 3 1.95 5.60 -2.07
CA THR A 3 2.18 5.79 -0.62
C THR A 3 1.91 4.50 0.15
N ASN A 4 0.92 3.72 -0.28
CA ASN A 4 0.57 2.41 0.29
C ASN A 4 1.71 1.39 0.26
N PHE A 5 2.67 1.56 -0.65
CA PHE A 5 3.79 0.63 -0.82
C PHE A 5 5.00 1.01 0.03
N ASP A 6 4.96 2.12 0.76
CA ASP A 6 5.94 2.38 1.80
C ASP A 6 5.90 1.25 2.84
N SER A 7 7.05 0.69 3.21
CA SER A 7 7.12 -0.49 4.11
C SER A 7 6.43 -0.27 5.46
N GLU A 8 6.47 0.97 5.97
CA GLU A 8 5.77 1.36 7.19
C GLU A 8 4.24 1.43 7.00
N GLU A 9 3.78 1.95 5.85
CA GLU A 9 2.35 1.98 5.52
C GLU A 9 1.80 0.57 5.26
N GLN A 10 2.58 -0.29 4.59
CA GLN A 10 2.20 -1.69 4.39
C GLN A 10 1.99 -2.39 5.73
N LEU A 11 2.90 -2.20 6.70
CA LEU A 11 2.78 -2.77 8.03
C LEU A 11 1.58 -2.19 8.80
N ASN A 12 1.36 -0.88 8.72
CA ASN A 12 0.22 -0.21 9.36
C ASN A 12 -1.12 -0.71 8.78
N ASP A 13 -1.23 -0.83 7.46
CA ASP A 13 -2.40 -1.34 6.76
C ASP A 13 -2.65 -2.83 7.09
N TRP A 14 -1.59 -3.64 7.07
CA TRP A 14 -1.64 -5.05 7.50
C TRP A 14 -2.18 -5.19 8.92
N ASN A 15 -1.68 -4.38 9.86
CA ASN A 15 -2.15 -4.38 11.23
C ASN A 15 -3.61 -3.94 11.37
N GLN A 16 -4.08 -3.01 10.53
CA GLN A 16 -5.49 -2.63 10.50
C GLN A 16 -6.37 -3.78 10.02
N VAL A 17 -6.01 -4.46 8.93
CA VAL A 17 -6.73 -5.65 8.44
C VAL A 17 -6.77 -6.73 9.51
N ARG A 18 -5.62 -7.00 10.15
CA ARG A 18 -5.50 -7.96 11.26
C ARG A 18 -6.46 -7.65 12.41
N LEU A 19 -6.55 -6.39 12.84
CA LEU A 19 -7.45 -5.96 13.91
C LEU A 19 -8.92 -6.13 13.51
N LEU A 20 -9.27 -5.80 12.27
CA LEU A 20 -10.62 -5.97 11.73
C LEU A 20 -11.02 -7.44 11.70
N CYS A 21 -10.17 -8.33 11.18
CA CYS A 21 -10.42 -9.77 11.15
C CYS A 21 -10.58 -10.32 12.58
N ASN A 22 -9.64 -10.01 13.48
CA ASN A 22 -9.72 -10.44 14.89
C ASN A 22 -11.02 -9.96 15.59
N SER A 23 -11.52 -8.77 15.25
CA SER A 23 -12.77 -8.25 15.81
C SER A 23 -14.02 -8.99 15.29
N LYS A 24 -14.04 -9.35 13.99
CA LYS A 24 -15.14 -10.11 13.37
C LYS A 24 -15.19 -11.55 13.87
N HIS A 25 -14.04 -12.18 14.09
CA HIS A 25 -13.95 -13.58 14.52
C HIS A 25 -14.25 -13.77 16.01
N LYS A 26 -13.97 -12.76 16.87
CA LYS A 26 -14.40 -12.76 18.28
C LYS A 26 -15.90 -12.94 18.49
N GLN A 27 -16.72 -12.67 17.47
CA GLN A 27 -18.17 -12.86 17.51
C GLN A 27 -18.63 -14.26 17.06
N LYS A 28 -17.76 -15.11 16.50
CA LYS A 28 -18.18 -16.37 15.83
C LYS A 28 -17.69 -17.68 16.47
N CYS A 29 -16.60 -17.69 17.23
CA CYS A 29 -16.14 -18.76 18.15
C CYS A 29 -14.66 -18.49 18.50
N ASP A 30 -14.13 -19.12 19.55
CA ASP A 30 -12.74 -19.06 20.03
C ASP A 30 -11.70 -19.56 18.99
N GLN A 31 -11.59 -18.88 17.84
CA GLN A 31 -10.52 -19.08 16.88
C GLN A 31 -9.23 -18.39 17.34
N GLU A 32 -8.09 -19.03 17.06
CA GLU A 32 -6.77 -18.49 17.34
C GLU A 32 -6.60 -17.09 16.73
N ARG A 33 -6.05 -16.18 17.53
CA ARG A 33 -5.84 -14.78 17.14
C ARG A 33 -4.78 -14.71 16.05
N ILE A 34 -5.03 -13.91 15.01
CA ILE A 34 -4.05 -13.70 13.94
C ILE A 34 -2.75 -13.11 14.53
N PRO A 35 -1.60 -13.76 14.29
CA PRO A 35 -0.32 -13.38 14.90
C PRO A 35 0.16 -12.01 14.41
N GLU A 36 1.04 -11.40 15.20
CA GLU A 36 1.74 -10.17 14.83
C GLU A 36 2.89 -10.46 13.88
N VAL A 37 3.13 -9.54 12.96
CA VAL A 37 4.32 -9.58 12.10
C VAL A 37 5.55 -9.38 12.99
N ASN A 38 6.43 -10.37 13.05
CA ASN A 38 7.71 -10.35 13.77
C ASN A 38 8.59 -11.47 13.19
N SER A 39 9.75 -11.75 13.77
CA SER A 39 10.62 -12.80 13.25
C SER A 39 9.95 -14.19 13.18
N LYS A 40 9.08 -14.55 14.13
CA LYS A 40 8.34 -15.83 14.15
C LYS A 40 7.25 -15.91 13.09
N PHE A 41 6.74 -14.77 12.62
CA PHE A 41 5.73 -14.73 11.55
C PHE A 41 6.26 -15.35 10.25
N TRP A 42 7.58 -15.32 10.06
CA TRP A 42 8.28 -15.85 8.89
C TRP A 42 8.92 -17.22 9.11
N SER A 43 8.75 -17.80 10.30
CA SER A 43 9.24 -19.14 10.63
C SER A 43 8.23 -20.20 10.21
N ASP A 44 8.74 -21.39 9.93
CA ASP A 44 7.93 -22.55 9.60
C ASP A 44 7.20 -23.09 10.83
N GLY A 45 5.97 -23.55 10.60
CA GLY A 45 5.23 -24.34 11.57
C GLY A 45 5.72 -25.78 11.65
N PRO A 46 5.17 -26.59 12.57
CA PRO A 46 5.52 -28.01 12.71
C PRO A 46 5.27 -28.86 11.46
N ASP A 47 4.42 -28.37 10.55
CA ASP A 47 4.03 -28.97 9.27
C ASP A 47 4.89 -28.48 8.08
N GLY A 48 5.88 -27.62 8.33
CA GLY A 48 6.73 -27.04 7.29
C GLY A 48 6.07 -25.90 6.50
N VAL A 49 4.91 -25.42 6.93
CA VAL A 49 4.25 -24.24 6.34
C VAL A 49 4.46 -23.04 7.25
N SER A 50 4.95 -21.94 6.69
CA SER A 50 5.20 -20.72 7.46
C SER A 50 3.91 -20.13 8.07
N VAL A 51 4.06 -19.47 9.21
CA VAL A 51 2.95 -18.78 9.89
C VAL A 51 2.31 -17.74 8.96
N CYS A 52 3.13 -17.04 8.17
CA CYS A 52 2.68 -16.10 7.15
C CYS A 52 1.79 -16.76 6.09
N GLU A 53 2.25 -17.85 5.48
CA GLU A 53 1.50 -18.55 4.43
C GLU A 53 0.16 -19.08 4.95
N ARG A 54 0.15 -19.65 6.16
CA ARG A 54 -1.08 -20.07 6.82
C ARG A 54 -2.04 -18.89 7.03
N THR A 55 -1.51 -17.75 7.47
CA THR A 55 -2.31 -16.54 7.71
C THR A 55 -2.97 -16.05 6.42
N ILE A 56 -2.23 -15.93 5.32
CA ILE A 56 -2.80 -15.45 4.05
C ILE A 56 -3.76 -16.45 3.40
N GLN A 57 -3.57 -17.76 3.62
CA GLN A 57 -4.49 -18.79 3.13
C GLN A 57 -5.82 -18.80 3.89
N GLN A 58 -5.78 -18.56 5.20
CA GLN A 58 -6.97 -18.57 6.06
C GLN A 58 -7.76 -17.25 6.02
N HIS A 59 -7.09 -16.14 5.70
CA HIS A 59 -7.65 -14.80 5.73
C HIS A 59 -7.50 -14.11 4.36
N PRO A 60 -8.42 -14.34 3.41
CA PRO A 60 -8.37 -13.72 2.08
C PRO A 60 -8.46 -12.19 2.14
N GLU A 61 -8.93 -11.60 3.25
CA GLU A 61 -9.03 -10.15 3.42
C GLU A 61 -7.70 -9.41 3.23
N PHE A 62 -6.57 -10.05 3.55
CA PHE A 62 -5.24 -9.47 3.28
C PHE A 62 -4.98 -9.35 1.78
N LEU A 63 -5.30 -10.40 1.01
CA LEU A 63 -5.12 -10.42 -0.43
C LEU A 63 -6.10 -9.46 -1.10
N GLU A 64 -7.37 -9.46 -0.69
CA GLU A 64 -8.39 -8.55 -1.20
C GLU A 64 -8.00 -7.08 -0.99
N ARG A 65 -7.50 -6.74 0.21
CA ARG A 65 -7.02 -5.38 0.50
C ARG A 65 -5.88 -4.97 -0.43
N PHE A 66 -4.86 -5.81 -0.55
CA PHE A 66 -3.70 -5.52 -1.40
C PHE A 66 -4.05 -5.49 -2.89
N ALA A 67 -4.87 -6.43 -3.36
CA ALA A 67 -5.35 -6.49 -4.74
C ALA A 67 -6.18 -5.26 -5.11
N GLY A 68 -7.03 -4.78 -4.20
CA GLY A 68 -7.80 -3.55 -4.41
C GLY A 68 -6.88 -2.36 -4.66
N ILE A 69 -5.87 -2.17 -3.81
CA ILE A 69 -4.84 -1.12 -3.93
C ILE A 69 -4.12 -1.22 -5.28
N LEU A 70 -3.58 -2.39 -5.59
CA LEU A 70 -2.79 -2.65 -6.80
C LEU A 70 -3.60 -2.42 -8.08
N ARG A 71 -4.82 -2.97 -8.15
CA ARG A 71 -5.70 -2.87 -9.32
C ARG A 71 -6.23 -1.46 -9.54
N THR A 72 -6.54 -0.75 -8.47
CA THR A 72 -6.96 0.66 -8.57
C THR A 72 -5.84 1.53 -9.10
N ALA A 73 -4.61 1.33 -8.61
CA ALA A 73 -3.42 1.98 -9.14
C ALA A 73 -3.19 1.64 -10.62
N PHE A 74 -3.37 0.36 -10.99
CA PHE A 74 -3.26 -0.11 -12.37
C PHE A 74 -4.22 0.61 -13.33
N LEU A 75 -5.46 0.90 -12.90
CA LEU A 75 -6.39 1.64 -13.75
C LEU A 75 -5.88 3.03 -14.10
N TYR A 76 -5.27 3.72 -13.13
CA TYR A 76 -4.75 5.06 -13.35
C TYR A 76 -3.41 5.06 -14.10
N SER A 77 -2.53 4.10 -13.83
CA SER A 77 -1.24 3.99 -14.51
C SER A 77 -0.92 2.53 -14.83
N PRO A 78 -0.56 2.21 -16.09
CA PRO A 78 -0.12 0.86 -16.46
C PRO A 78 1.28 0.52 -15.95
N ARG A 79 1.94 1.45 -15.24
CA ARG A 79 3.25 1.24 -14.61
C ARG A 79 3.22 1.77 -13.18
N VAL A 80 3.67 0.95 -12.25
CA VAL A 80 3.92 1.37 -10.88
C VAL A 80 5.39 1.20 -10.58
N LEU A 81 5.97 2.30 -10.08
CA LEU A 81 7.32 2.32 -9.56
C LEU A 81 7.28 2.03 -8.06
N VAL A 82 8.12 1.11 -7.63
CA VAL A 82 8.47 0.82 -6.22
C VAL A 82 9.97 0.96 -6.02
N THR A 83 10.40 1.31 -4.82
CA THR A 83 11.82 1.30 -4.45
C THR A 83 12.24 -0.08 -3.96
N ASP A 84 13.55 -0.34 -3.95
CA ASP A 84 14.13 -1.56 -3.35
C ASP A 84 13.71 -1.76 -1.88
N ALA A 85 13.64 -0.69 -1.09
CA ALA A 85 13.18 -0.75 0.30
C ALA A 85 11.69 -1.14 0.42
N GLU A 86 10.83 -0.58 -0.44
CA GLU A 86 9.39 -0.89 -0.47
C GLU A 86 9.11 -2.36 -0.85
N LEU A 87 9.98 -2.94 -1.68
CA LEU A 87 9.91 -4.33 -2.07
C LEU A 87 10.48 -5.27 -1.00
N PHE A 88 11.68 -4.99 -0.48
CA PHE A 88 12.43 -5.91 0.38
C PHE A 88 12.12 -5.81 1.87
N ASP A 89 11.40 -4.77 2.30
CA ASP A 89 10.89 -4.62 3.68
C ASP A 89 9.36 -4.48 3.73
N GLY A 90 8.70 -4.59 2.58
CA GLY A 90 7.25 -4.50 2.44
C GLY A 90 6.55 -5.81 2.78
N VAL A 91 5.75 -5.82 3.86
CA VAL A 91 5.06 -7.04 4.32
C VAL A 91 4.17 -7.67 3.26
N TYR A 92 3.47 -6.89 2.42
CA TYR A 92 2.59 -7.45 1.39
C TYR A 92 3.37 -8.09 0.23
N PHE A 93 4.42 -7.41 -0.26
CA PHE A 93 5.26 -7.95 -1.33
C PHE A 93 5.97 -9.24 -0.89
N LEU A 94 6.39 -9.32 0.37
CA LEU A 94 7.05 -10.50 0.91
C LEU A 94 6.06 -11.61 1.30
N ALA A 95 4.86 -11.29 1.78
CA ALA A 95 3.86 -12.31 2.10
C ALA A 95 3.36 -13.02 0.83
N PHE A 96 3.12 -12.29 -0.25
CA PHE A 96 2.53 -12.84 -1.48
C PHE A 96 3.55 -13.30 -2.51
N GLY A 97 4.73 -12.66 -2.57
CA GLY A 97 5.73 -12.95 -3.60
C GLY A 97 5.33 -12.49 -5.01
N PRO A 98 6.25 -12.57 -5.98
CA PRO A 98 6.03 -12.05 -7.32
C PRO A 98 4.88 -12.74 -8.07
N ASP A 99 4.75 -14.06 -7.95
CA ASP A 99 3.78 -14.83 -8.75
C ASP A 99 2.34 -14.40 -8.43
N VAL A 100 1.98 -14.31 -7.14
CA VAL A 100 0.66 -13.85 -6.71
C VAL A 100 0.45 -12.39 -7.11
N VAL A 101 1.44 -11.51 -6.88
CA VAL A 101 1.33 -10.08 -7.20
C VAL A 101 1.12 -9.84 -8.70
N LEU A 102 1.79 -10.60 -9.55
CA LEU A 102 1.66 -10.51 -11.02
C LEU A 102 0.33 -11.13 -11.49
N ASP A 103 -0.09 -12.25 -10.91
CA ASP A 103 -1.38 -12.89 -11.22
C ASP A 103 -2.56 -11.96 -10.89
N LEU A 104 -2.48 -11.15 -9.82
CA LEU A 104 -3.54 -10.19 -9.48
C LEU A 104 -3.89 -9.24 -10.62
N LEU A 105 -2.94 -8.97 -11.52
CA LEU A 105 -3.10 -8.14 -12.71
C LEU A 105 -3.23 -8.94 -14.01
N GLY A 106 -3.14 -10.28 -13.94
CA GLY A 106 -3.12 -11.19 -15.07
C GLY A 106 -1.90 -11.02 -15.98
N GLN A 107 -0.77 -10.57 -15.43
CA GLN A 107 0.45 -10.39 -16.20
C GLN A 107 1.19 -11.72 -16.36
N ASN A 108 1.25 -12.21 -17.60
CA ASN A 108 1.83 -13.51 -17.92
C ASN A 108 3.21 -13.39 -18.64
N GLY A 109 3.94 -12.30 -18.45
CA GLY A 109 5.32 -12.12 -18.94
C GLY A 109 5.50 -11.69 -20.41
N TYR A 110 4.45 -11.66 -21.23
CA TYR A 110 4.51 -11.21 -22.64
C TYR A 110 4.28 -9.71 -22.84
N GLU A 111 3.79 -9.02 -21.81
CA GLU A 111 3.49 -7.59 -21.84
C GLU A 111 4.59 -6.78 -21.17
N THR A 112 4.60 -5.46 -21.41
CA THR A 112 5.50 -4.57 -20.66
C THR A 112 5.25 -4.72 -19.15
N PRO A 113 6.28 -4.98 -18.32
CA PRO A 113 6.10 -5.18 -16.89
C PRO A 113 5.38 -4.01 -16.23
N PHE A 114 4.35 -4.32 -15.44
CA PHE A 114 3.65 -3.32 -14.65
C PHE A 114 4.53 -2.75 -13.54
N LEU A 115 5.25 -3.64 -12.85
CA LEU A 115 6.08 -3.27 -11.71
C LEU A 115 7.50 -2.91 -12.19
N THR A 116 7.93 -1.70 -11.85
CA THR A 116 9.32 -1.25 -12.00
C THR A 116 9.93 -1.03 -10.63
N VAL A 117 11.01 -1.74 -10.33
CA VAL A 117 11.77 -1.59 -9.08
C VAL A 117 12.92 -0.63 -9.33
N SER A 118 12.94 0.48 -8.62
CA SER A 118 14.00 1.48 -8.67
C SER A 118 14.99 1.27 -7.54
N GLY A 119 16.26 1.05 -7.88
CA GLY A 119 17.31 0.72 -6.93
C GLY A 119 18.56 1.59 -7.05
N ARG A 120 19.33 1.72 -5.96
CA ARG A 120 20.58 2.49 -5.94
C ARG A 120 21.79 1.73 -6.50
N GLN A 121 21.69 0.40 -6.56
CA GLN A 121 22.79 -0.48 -6.96
C GLN A 121 22.71 -0.85 -8.45
N PRO A 122 23.69 -1.57 -9.01
CA PRO A 122 23.61 -2.03 -10.40
C PRO A 122 22.59 -3.13 -10.65
N THR A 123 22.28 -3.94 -9.63
CA THR A 123 21.32 -5.05 -9.73
C THR A 123 20.39 -5.08 -8.53
N LEU A 124 19.24 -5.72 -8.70
CA LEU A 124 18.25 -5.91 -7.64
C LEU A 124 18.82 -6.75 -6.47
N GLU A 125 19.63 -7.77 -6.77
CA GLU A 125 20.33 -8.57 -5.78
C GLU A 125 21.34 -7.75 -4.96
N GLN A 126 22.10 -6.85 -5.61
CA GLN A 126 23.00 -5.94 -4.91
C GLN A 126 22.23 -4.91 -4.07
N CYS A 127 21.03 -4.51 -4.49
CA CYS A 127 20.13 -3.71 -3.68
C CYS A 127 19.74 -4.43 -2.39
N LEU A 128 19.34 -5.70 -2.44
CA LEU A 128 19.03 -6.50 -1.24
C LEU A 128 20.23 -6.55 -0.29
N LEU A 129 21.41 -6.88 -0.82
CA LEU A 129 22.65 -6.94 -0.05
C LEU A 129 22.92 -5.61 0.67
N ARG A 130 22.92 -4.50 -0.06
CA ARG A 130 23.23 -3.18 0.50
C ARG A 130 22.13 -2.63 1.39
N PHE A 131 20.89 -3.03 1.18
CA PHE A 131 19.77 -2.68 2.04
C PHE A 131 19.89 -3.33 3.42
N THR A 132 20.30 -4.60 3.46
CA THR A 132 20.28 -5.42 4.69
C THR A 132 21.62 -5.54 5.41
N THR A 133 22.75 -5.32 4.73
CA THR A 133 24.08 -5.60 5.29
C THR A 133 25.04 -4.42 5.25
N VAL A 134 26.04 -4.47 6.12
CA VAL A 134 27.24 -3.63 6.11
C VAL A 134 28.42 -4.53 5.71
N PRO A 135 29.27 -4.11 4.74
CA PRO A 135 30.45 -4.88 4.36
C PRO A 135 31.46 -4.96 5.51
N LEU A 136 32.32 -5.98 5.50
CA LEU A 136 33.35 -6.18 6.53
C LEU A 136 34.30 -4.99 6.66
N ASP A 137 34.53 -4.26 5.56
CA ASP A 137 35.47 -3.14 5.49
C ASP A 137 34.82 -1.80 5.12
N HIS A 138 34.99 -0.83 6.00
CA HIS A 138 35.10 0.58 5.64
C HIS A 138 36.58 0.97 5.36
N GLN A 139 37.44 0.02 4.96
CA GLN A 139 38.86 0.29 4.69
C GLN A 139 39.45 -0.21 3.36
N HIS A 140 38.75 -0.97 2.51
CA HIS A 140 39.30 -1.35 1.20
C HIS A 140 38.52 -0.75 0.03
N GLN A 141 38.79 0.53 -0.25
CA GLN A 141 38.93 0.96 -1.64
C GLN A 141 40.33 0.54 -2.10
N LEU A 142 40.42 0.05 -3.34
CA LEU A 142 41.61 -0.38 -4.08
C LEU A 142 42.00 -1.84 -3.86
N SER A 143 41.51 -2.71 -4.75
CA SER A 143 42.39 -3.48 -5.65
C SER A 143 41.55 -4.05 -6.79
N ALA A 144 41.85 -3.61 -8.00
CA ALA A 144 41.42 -4.26 -9.23
C ALA A 144 42.35 -5.46 -9.46
N GLY A 145 41.79 -6.66 -9.63
CA GLY A 145 42.58 -7.84 -9.96
C GLY A 145 41.81 -9.13 -9.78
N GLU A 146 41.57 -9.80 -10.90
CA GLU A 146 41.23 -11.22 -11.08
C GLU A 146 39.77 -11.67 -10.81
N GLU A 147 39.14 -12.07 -11.92
CA GLU A 147 37.82 -12.68 -12.05
C GLU A 147 37.81 -14.06 -11.38
N THR A 148 37.55 -14.07 -10.08
CA THR A 148 36.85 -15.18 -9.43
C THR A 148 35.55 -14.58 -8.92
N ILE A 149 34.39 -15.19 -9.21
CA ILE A 149 33.09 -14.73 -8.68
C ILE A 149 33.08 -15.06 -7.18
N THR A 150 33.77 -14.25 -6.39
CA THR A 150 33.70 -14.29 -4.93
C THR A 150 32.40 -13.64 -4.52
N LEU A 151 31.57 -14.39 -3.78
CA LEU A 151 30.37 -13.85 -3.16
C LEU A 151 30.75 -12.62 -2.32
N PRO A 152 29.96 -11.53 -2.38
CA PRO A 152 30.33 -10.29 -1.73
C PRO A 152 30.45 -10.46 -0.21
N GLU A 153 31.51 -9.91 0.39
CA GLU A 153 31.79 -10.05 1.81
C GLU A 153 30.74 -9.34 2.68
N ILE A 154 29.92 -10.13 3.39
CA ILE A 154 28.94 -9.65 4.34
C ILE A 154 29.58 -9.52 5.72
N GLY A 155 29.60 -8.30 6.28
CA GLY A 155 30.14 -8.03 7.62
C GLY A 155 29.12 -8.26 8.73
N THR A 156 28.02 -7.51 8.70
CA THR A 156 26.96 -7.57 9.72
C THR A 156 25.64 -7.03 9.15
N LEU A 157 24.55 -7.13 9.92
CA LEU A 157 23.27 -6.54 9.59
C LEU A 157 23.32 -5.01 9.67
N ARG A 158 22.64 -4.33 8.75
CA ARG A 158 22.64 -2.88 8.68
C ARG A 158 21.82 -2.25 9.82
N PRO A 159 22.31 -1.17 10.44
CA PRO A 159 21.51 -0.40 11.39
C PRO A 159 20.32 0.26 10.69
N LEU A 160 19.13 -0.30 10.91
CA LEU A 160 17.89 0.11 10.27
C LEU A 160 16.71 -0.37 11.11
N GLN A 161 15.57 0.28 10.94
CA GLN A 161 14.28 -0.25 11.38
C GLN A 161 13.70 -1.11 10.26
N TYR A 162 13.64 -2.42 10.49
CA TYR A 162 13.08 -3.40 9.58
C TYR A 162 11.61 -3.59 9.94
N GLN A 163 10.72 -3.13 9.06
CA GLN A 163 9.26 -3.23 9.27
C GLN A 163 8.82 -4.69 9.19
N VAL A 164 9.41 -5.47 8.28
CA VAL A 164 9.09 -6.89 8.10
C VAL A 164 9.41 -7.72 9.36
N LEU A 165 10.40 -7.30 10.15
CA LEU A 165 10.77 -7.97 11.40
C LEU A 165 10.20 -7.28 12.65
N GLN A 166 9.58 -6.11 12.49
CA GLN A 166 9.26 -5.18 13.58
C GLN A 166 10.44 -4.98 14.56
N LYS A 167 11.66 -4.89 14.03
CA LYS A 167 12.89 -4.80 14.82
C LYS A 167 13.72 -3.61 14.36
N THR A 168 14.18 -2.81 15.33
CA THR A 168 15.19 -1.78 15.08
C THR A 168 16.55 -2.34 15.46
N ILE A 169 17.50 -2.26 14.53
CA ILE A 169 18.91 -2.57 14.80
C ILE A 169 19.65 -1.24 14.90
N THR A 170 20.25 -0.99 16.07
CA THR A 170 21.10 0.19 16.29
C THR A 170 22.51 -0.04 15.75
N SER A 171 23.28 1.04 15.61
CA SER A 171 24.69 0.93 15.18
C SER A 171 25.54 0.15 16.19
N GLU A 172 25.25 0.29 17.48
CA GLU A 172 25.93 -0.46 18.53
C GLU A 172 25.60 -1.96 18.48
N GLU A 173 24.33 -2.33 18.32
CA GLU A 173 23.91 -3.73 18.21
C GLU A 173 24.51 -4.40 16.97
N SER A 174 24.48 -3.71 15.83
CA SER A 174 25.09 -4.17 14.58
C SER A 174 26.60 -4.46 14.76
N GLN A 175 27.33 -3.58 15.45
CA GLN A 175 28.76 -3.77 15.74
C GLN A 175 29.01 -4.93 16.72
N ARG A 176 28.20 -5.05 17.78
CA ARG A 176 28.31 -6.18 18.73
C ARG A 176 28.01 -7.53 18.08
N PHE A 177 27.19 -7.55 17.03
CA PHE A 177 26.82 -8.77 16.31
C PHE A 177 27.89 -9.28 15.34
N VAL A 178 28.90 -8.46 14.97
CA VAL A 178 29.94 -8.83 13.98
C VAL A 178 30.61 -10.19 14.26
N PRO A 179 31.04 -10.54 15.49
CA PRO A 179 31.68 -11.84 15.74
C PRO A 179 30.74 -13.02 15.48
N GLN A 180 29.47 -12.90 15.87
CA GLN A 180 28.45 -13.93 15.67
C GLN A 180 28.08 -14.05 14.19
N ALA A 181 27.94 -12.93 13.48
CA ALA A 181 27.70 -12.90 12.04
C ALA A 181 28.81 -13.65 11.27
N ARG A 182 30.08 -13.41 11.64
CA ARG A 182 31.23 -14.11 11.06
C ARG A 182 31.17 -15.61 11.32
N ALA A 183 30.87 -16.02 12.56
CA ALA A 183 30.77 -17.43 12.91
C ALA A 183 29.73 -18.16 12.04
N VAL A 184 28.52 -17.60 11.94
CA VAL A 184 27.41 -18.17 11.15
C VAL A 184 27.76 -18.25 9.66
N LEU A 185 28.35 -17.18 9.10
CA LEU A 185 28.74 -17.20 7.69
C LEU A 185 29.91 -18.14 7.39
N SER A 186 30.81 -18.35 8.37
CA SER A 186 31.94 -19.27 8.23
C SER A 186 31.53 -20.74 8.33
N GLU A 187 30.55 -21.05 9.17
CA GLU A 187 29.98 -22.40 9.31
C GLU A 187 29.36 -22.89 7.98
N HIS A 188 28.76 -21.96 7.25
CA HIS A 188 28.09 -22.21 5.97
C HIS A 188 28.87 -21.68 4.76
N ALA A 189 30.20 -21.55 4.88
CA ALA A 189 31.02 -20.97 3.82
C ALA A 189 31.05 -21.83 2.55
N GLU A 190 31.04 -23.16 2.72
CA GLU A 190 31.03 -24.16 1.63
C GLU A 190 29.64 -24.36 1.03
N ASP A 191 28.60 -23.84 1.67
CA ASP A 191 27.24 -23.92 1.16
C ASP A 191 27.06 -22.92 0.00
N ASN A 192 26.62 -23.43 -1.16
CA ASN A 192 26.28 -22.65 -2.36
C ASN A 192 24.97 -21.86 -2.19
N TRP A 193 24.82 -21.19 -1.06
CA TRP A 193 23.67 -20.37 -0.72
C TRP A 193 23.66 -19.05 -1.47
N SER A 194 22.47 -18.66 -1.90
CA SER A 194 22.23 -17.35 -2.47
C SER A 194 22.41 -16.23 -1.43
N ILE A 195 22.58 -14.99 -1.90
CA ILE A 195 22.71 -13.82 -1.02
C ILE A 195 21.48 -13.69 -0.10
N ALA A 196 20.28 -13.96 -0.62
CA ALA A 196 19.05 -13.93 0.17
C ALA A 196 19.06 -14.93 1.34
N HIS A 197 19.55 -16.15 1.11
CA HIS A 197 19.69 -17.17 2.15
C HIS A 197 20.71 -16.76 3.21
N ARG A 198 21.89 -16.29 2.80
CA ARG A 198 22.92 -15.81 3.74
C ARG A 198 22.40 -14.68 4.64
N ILE A 199 21.63 -13.75 4.08
CA ILE A 199 21.00 -12.66 4.83
C ILE A 199 19.94 -13.19 5.83
N ALA A 200 19.09 -14.13 5.40
CA ALA A 200 18.09 -14.73 6.29
C ALA A 200 18.72 -15.48 7.47
N CYS A 201 19.82 -16.21 7.24
CA CYS A 201 20.58 -16.87 8.30
C CYS A 201 21.13 -15.86 9.32
N LEU A 202 21.64 -14.71 8.86
CA LEU A 202 22.08 -13.63 9.75
C LEU A 202 20.92 -13.07 10.59
N TYR A 203 19.74 -12.89 10.00
CA TYR A 203 18.57 -12.45 10.76
C TYR A 203 18.12 -13.46 11.80
N SER A 204 18.09 -14.75 11.44
CA SER A 204 17.76 -15.83 12.37
C SER A 204 18.71 -15.83 13.58
N ALA A 205 20.02 -15.77 13.31
CA ALA A 205 21.04 -15.69 14.35
C ALA A 205 20.92 -14.43 15.22
N TYR A 206 20.62 -13.28 14.62
CA TYR A 206 20.40 -12.02 15.35
C TYR A 206 19.13 -12.05 16.22
N CYS A 207 18.13 -12.84 15.83
CA CYS A 207 16.91 -13.02 16.61
C CYS A 207 17.04 -14.09 17.71
N GLN A 208 18.24 -14.69 17.87
CA GLN A 208 18.50 -15.76 18.84
C GLN A 208 17.53 -16.93 18.69
N GLN A 209 17.09 -17.19 17.46
CA GLN A 209 16.27 -18.34 17.11
C GLN A 209 17.20 -19.45 16.63
N ASP A 210 16.85 -20.70 16.96
CA ASP A 210 17.66 -21.85 16.58
C ASP A 210 17.67 -21.96 15.03
N PRO A 211 18.84 -22.01 14.37
CA PRO A 211 18.94 -22.19 12.91
C PRO A 211 18.21 -23.43 12.40
N SER A 212 18.03 -24.44 13.25
CA SER A 212 17.32 -25.68 12.92
C SER A 212 15.78 -25.53 12.82
N GLU A 213 15.20 -24.39 13.23
CA GLU A 213 13.75 -24.14 13.19
C GLU A 213 13.24 -23.54 11.86
N GLY A 214 14.03 -23.51 10.79
CA GLY A 214 13.59 -22.93 9.51
C GLY A 214 13.29 -21.43 9.59
N THR A 215 13.84 -20.75 10.59
CA THR A 215 13.55 -19.33 10.85
C THR A 215 13.98 -18.45 9.68
N CYS A 216 13.03 -17.65 9.17
CA CYS A 216 13.19 -16.75 8.03
C CYS A 216 13.43 -17.45 6.66
N GLN A 217 13.20 -18.77 6.54
CA GLN A 217 13.31 -19.46 5.24
C GLN A 217 12.36 -18.86 4.19
N LEU A 218 11.11 -18.57 4.57
CA LEU A 218 10.18 -17.89 3.68
C LEU A 218 10.72 -16.53 3.21
N LEU A 219 11.37 -15.76 4.07
CA LEU A 219 11.96 -14.47 3.66
C LEU A 219 13.09 -14.66 2.65
N ALA A 220 13.99 -15.63 2.88
CA ALA A 220 15.03 -15.99 1.92
C ALA A 220 14.44 -16.34 0.55
N GLN A 221 13.43 -17.20 0.56
CA GLN A 221 12.70 -17.61 -0.63
C GLN A 221 12.08 -16.40 -1.33
N ARG A 222 11.32 -15.56 -0.64
CA ARG A 222 10.60 -14.42 -1.23
C ARG A 222 11.55 -13.37 -1.80
N TRP A 223 12.64 -13.07 -1.11
CA TRP A 223 13.68 -12.21 -1.67
C TRP A 223 14.30 -12.79 -2.94
N GLN A 224 14.58 -14.11 -2.95
CA GLN A 224 15.13 -14.77 -4.13
C GLN A 224 14.14 -14.79 -5.29
N GLU A 225 12.87 -15.07 -5.03
CA GLU A 225 11.80 -15.06 -6.04
C GLU A 225 11.68 -13.70 -6.73
N TRP A 226 11.74 -12.59 -5.97
CA TRP A 226 11.71 -11.24 -6.54
C TRP A 226 12.94 -10.94 -7.42
N ILE A 227 14.12 -11.38 -7.00
CA ILE A 227 15.35 -11.28 -7.81
C ILE A 227 15.22 -12.12 -9.08
N ASP A 228 14.69 -13.33 -8.99
CA ASP A 228 14.53 -14.21 -10.14
C ASP A 228 13.43 -13.72 -11.09
N ALA A 229 12.38 -13.08 -10.57
CA ALA A 229 11.35 -12.42 -11.38
C ALA A 229 11.93 -11.28 -12.23
N GLU A 230 12.89 -10.53 -11.68
CA GLU A 230 13.64 -9.50 -12.41
C GLU A 230 14.51 -10.13 -13.50
N ARG A 231 15.30 -11.16 -13.17
CA ARG A 231 16.14 -11.90 -14.12
C ARG A 231 15.34 -12.54 -15.26
N LYS A 232 14.11 -12.99 -14.97
CA LYS A 232 13.17 -13.54 -15.96
C LYS A 232 12.45 -12.46 -16.78
N GLY A 233 12.64 -11.18 -16.47
CA GLY A 233 11.97 -10.05 -17.15
C GLY A 233 10.49 -9.89 -16.81
N LEU A 234 10.00 -10.55 -15.76
CA LEU A 234 8.61 -10.42 -15.27
C LEU A 234 8.37 -9.07 -14.60
N ILE A 235 9.42 -8.51 -13.99
CA ILE A 235 9.47 -7.14 -13.49
C ILE A 235 10.64 -6.40 -14.10
N ARG A 236 10.57 -5.08 -14.13
CA ARG A 236 11.64 -4.22 -14.64
C ARG A 236 12.48 -3.68 -13.48
N TYR A 237 13.80 -3.73 -13.59
CA TYR A 237 14.69 -3.01 -12.70
C TYR A 237 15.22 -1.73 -13.36
N GLU A 238 15.23 -0.62 -12.62
CA GLU A 238 15.84 0.63 -13.04
C GLU A 238 16.81 1.13 -11.99
N GLN A 239 18.09 1.21 -12.36
CA GLN A 239 19.09 1.82 -11.53
C GLN A 239 18.87 3.34 -11.49
N GLN A 240 18.79 3.92 -10.30
CA GLN A 240 18.58 5.36 -10.08
C GLN A 240 19.66 6.26 -10.72
N ARG A 241 20.83 5.71 -11.03
CA ARG A 241 21.93 6.39 -11.74
C ARG A 241 21.72 6.49 -13.26
N SER A 242 20.77 5.76 -13.84
CA SER A 242 20.58 5.65 -15.30
C SER A 242 19.58 6.65 -15.89
N GLN A 243 18.80 7.37 -15.07
CA GLN A 243 17.88 8.41 -15.57
C GLN A 243 18.58 9.75 -15.90
N THR A 244 19.87 9.89 -15.61
CA THR A 244 20.62 11.16 -15.78
C THR A 244 21.53 11.24 -17.02
N GLU A 245 21.62 10.18 -17.81
CA GLU A 245 22.40 10.19 -19.07
C GLU A 245 21.56 10.57 -20.31
N SER A 246 20.24 10.67 -20.19
CA SER A 246 19.41 11.19 -21.30
C SER A 246 19.22 12.71 -21.20
N ASN A 247 20.00 13.41 -22.02
CA ASN A 247 19.77 14.76 -22.57
C ASN A 247 20.12 16.04 -21.78
N SER A 248 20.80 16.00 -20.62
CA SER A 248 21.29 17.27 -20.03
C SER A 248 22.61 17.26 -19.25
N GLY A 249 23.27 16.12 -19.04
CA GLY A 249 24.60 16.07 -18.41
C GLY A 249 24.65 16.53 -16.95
N ILE A 250 23.50 16.79 -16.31
CA ILE A 250 23.41 17.15 -14.90
C ILE A 250 22.87 15.95 -14.13
N VAL A 251 23.74 15.32 -13.33
CA VAL A 251 23.32 14.27 -12.38
C VAL A 251 22.48 14.92 -11.28
N ARG A 252 21.15 14.86 -11.39
CA ARG A 252 20.24 15.33 -10.34
C ARG A 252 20.41 14.45 -9.10
N SER A 253 20.80 15.05 -7.99
CA SER A 253 20.86 14.36 -6.70
C SER A 253 19.47 14.30 -6.06
N PHE A 254 19.24 13.34 -5.15
CA PHE A 254 18.01 13.32 -4.35
C PHE A 254 17.83 14.63 -3.55
N ASN A 255 18.93 15.26 -3.12
CA ASN A 255 18.88 16.54 -2.41
C ASN A 255 18.28 17.65 -3.27
N ASP A 256 18.54 17.65 -4.57
CA ASP A 256 17.99 18.64 -5.51
C ASP A 256 16.48 18.48 -5.71
N ALA A 257 15.93 17.28 -5.46
CA ALA A 257 14.48 17.03 -5.42
C ALA A 257 13.88 17.29 -4.02
N PHE A 258 14.63 17.01 -2.96
CA PHE A 258 14.18 17.13 -1.58
C PHE A 258 14.00 18.58 -1.11
N LEU A 259 15.02 19.43 -1.34
CA LEU A 259 15.03 20.80 -0.80
C LEU A 259 13.85 21.67 -1.28
N PRO A 260 13.44 21.65 -2.57
CA PRO A 260 12.28 22.43 -3.00
C PRO A 260 10.99 22.01 -2.30
N VAL A 261 10.76 20.69 -2.15
CA VAL A 261 9.56 20.16 -1.49
C VAL A 261 9.57 20.51 0.00
N VAL A 262 10.73 20.40 0.67
CA VAL A 262 10.89 20.85 2.05
C VAL A 262 10.55 22.31 2.20
N SER A 263 11.11 23.20 1.36
CA SER A 263 10.87 24.64 1.45
C SER A 263 9.38 24.98 1.37
N GLU A 264 8.67 24.37 0.41
CA GLU A 264 7.23 24.56 0.21
C GLU A 264 6.42 24.13 1.45
N ASN A 265 6.81 23.02 2.08
CA ASN A 265 6.01 22.38 3.13
C ASN A 265 6.41 22.81 4.56
N ALA A 266 7.67 23.19 4.77
CA ALA A 266 8.17 23.63 6.08
C ALA A 266 7.53 24.96 6.50
N ASP A 267 7.37 25.91 5.58
CA ASP A 267 6.75 27.20 5.87
C ASP A 267 5.27 27.06 6.26
N CYS A 268 4.55 26.19 5.57
CA CYS A 268 3.17 25.81 5.94
C CYS A 268 3.11 25.26 7.37
N LEU A 269 4.02 24.35 7.73
CA LEU A 269 4.05 23.76 9.06
C LEU A 269 4.48 24.77 10.15
N ARG A 270 5.43 25.68 9.86
CA ARG A 270 5.83 26.76 10.77
C ARG A 270 4.69 27.74 11.03
N SER A 271 3.96 28.12 9.98
CA SER A 271 2.78 28.98 10.06
C SER A 271 1.71 28.35 10.97
N TRP A 272 1.40 27.08 10.73
CA TRP A 272 0.49 26.31 11.59
C TRP A 272 0.95 26.28 13.05
N CYS A 273 2.22 25.92 13.31
CA CYS A 273 2.80 25.81 14.65
C CYS A 273 2.70 27.14 15.43
N SER A 274 2.89 28.26 14.75
CA SER A 274 2.79 29.60 15.36
C SER A 274 1.38 29.88 15.90
N THR A 275 0.36 29.42 15.19
CA THR A 275 -1.06 29.57 15.56
C THR A 275 -1.60 28.46 16.48
N SER A 276 -0.79 27.46 16.83
CA SER A 276 -1.23 26.33 17.64
C SER A 276 -1.44 26.73 19.11
N LYS A 277 -2.21 25.91 19.84
CA LYS A 277 -2.49 26.08 21.28
C LYS A 277 -1.36 25.58 22.19
N ALA A 278 -0.27 25.03 21.62
CA ALA A 278 0.87 24.55 22.38
C ALA A 278 1.56 25.70 23.14
N ASN A 279 2.30 25.37 24.19
CA ASN A 279 3.07 26.38 24.92
C ASN A 279 4.31 26.82 24.09
N GLU A 280 4.90 27.98 24.40
CA GLU A 280 6.02 28.50 23.60
C GLU A 280 7.30 27.65 23.69
N VAL A 281 7.48 26.90 24.77
CA VAL A 281 8.61 25.97 24.91
C VAL A 281 8.48 24.83 23.91
N GLU A 282 7.30 24.21 23.83
CA GLU A 282 6.96 23.16 22.86
C GLU A 282 7.04 23.68 21.43
N LYS A 283 6.48 24.86 21.13
CA LYS A 283 6.58 25.46 19.80
C LYS A 283 8.03 25.71 19.38
N THR A 284 8.86 26.17 20.31
CA THR A 284 10.28 26.40 20.02
C THR A 284 11.02 25.10 19.77
N ALA A 285 10.84 24.09 20.63
CA ALA A 285 11.40 22.76 20.42
C ALA A 285 10.92 22.14 19.10
N PHE A 286 9.66 22.33 18.74
CA PHE A 286 9.07 21.83 17.50
C PHE A 286 9.71 22.47 16.27
N ARG A 287 9.86 23.80 16.27
CA ARG A 287 10.54 24.55 15.21
C ARG A 287 12.02 24.14 15.08
N ASP A 288 12.72 23.98 16.21
CA ASP A 288 14.13 23.58 16.21
C ASP A 288 14.33 22.18 15.60
N VAL A 289 13.43 21.23 15.89
CA VAL A 289 13.49 19.89 15.29
C VAL A 289 13.11 19.96 13.82
N LEU A 290 12.06 20.71 13.45
CA LEU A 290 11.65 20.92 12.06
C LEU A 290 12.80 21.47 11.21
N ASP A 291 13.55 22.45 11.71
CA ASP A 291 14.69 23.04 11.01
C ASP A 291 15.83 22.02 10.84
N LYS A 292 16.09 21.17 11.84
CA LYS A 292 17.10 20.10 11.73
C LYS A 292 16.71 19.05 10.68
N ILE A 293 15.47 18.57 10.71
CA ILE A 293 15.00 17.53 9.77
C ILE A 293 14.80 18.07 8.35
N SER A 294 14.54 19.36 8.19
CA SER A 294 14.47 20.03 6.87
C SER A 294 15.78 19.95 6.08
N HIS A 295 16.92 19.79 6.77
CA HIS A 295 18.23 19.67 6.15
C HIS A 295 18.76 18.22 6.12
N GLU A 296 17.95 17.24 6.55
CA GLU A 296 18.38 15.84 6.62
C GLU A 296 17.59 14.98 5.63
N PRO A 297 18.13 14.70 4.43
CA PRO A 297 17.44 13.91 3.41
C PRO A 297 17.37 12.40 3.75
N ARG A 298 18.14 11.92 4.74
CA ARG A 298 18.14 10.51 5.14
C ARG A 298 17.03 10.27 6.16
N ARG A 299 15.96 9.60 5.72
CA ARG A 299 14.78 9.26 6.56
C ARG A 299 15.14 8.64 7.91
N SER A 300 16.04 7.66 7.95
CA SER A 300 16.42 7.01 9.21
C SER A 300 17.06 7.97 10.21
N LYS A 301 17.87 8.92 9.74
CA LYS A 301 18.50 9.93 10.60
C LYS A 301 17.52 11.02 11.01
N ALA A 302 16.63 11.45 10.12
CA ALA A 302 15.55 12.38 10.46
C ALA A 302 14.64 11.80 11.55
N PHE A 303 14.23 10.53 11.43
CA PHE A 303 13.43 9.85 12.44
C PHE A 303 14.17 9.71 13.77
N ALA A 304 15.48 9.44 13.74
CA ALA A 304 16.30 9.43 14.95
C ALA A 304 16.35 10.82 15.61
N LEU A 305 16.45 11.90 14.83
CA LEU A 305 16.41 13.27 15.37
C LEU A 305 15.07 13.60 16.02
N ILE A 306 13.96 13.15 15.42
CA ILE A 306 12.61 13.33 15.99
C ILE A 306 12.47 12.54 17.30
N ARG A 307 12.87 11.26 17.30
CA ARG A 307 12.74 10.37 18.46
C ARG A 307 13.55 10.85 19.68
N HIS A 308 14.73 11.43 19.45
CA HIS A 308 15.58 11.97 20.50
C HIS A 308 15.20 13.40 20.92
N SER A 309 14.13 13.98 20.37
CA SER A 309 13.65 15.30 20.77
C SER A 309 12.91 15.25 22.12
N ALA A 310 12.79 16.41 22.77
CA ALA A 310 12.04 16.57 24.01
C ALA A 310 10.52 16.72 23.79
N LEU A 311 10.04 16.56 22.55
CA LEU A 311 8.63 16.70 22.21
C LEU A 311 7.82 15.51 22.71
N PRO A 312 6.52 15.71 23.03
CA PRO A 312 5.59 14.61 23.30
C PRO A 312 5.57 13.61 22.13
N LEU A 313 5.39 12.31 22.41
CA LEU A 313 5.39 11.28 21.37
C LEU A 313 4.27 11.48 20.34
N GLY A 314 3.09 11.94 20.78
CA GLY A 314 1.89 11.97 19.96
C GLY A 314 1.26 10.58 19.80
N THR A 315 0.01 10.54 19.34
CA THR A 315 -0.68 9.28 19.01
C THR A 315 -0.54 8.99 17.52
N THR A 316 -0.47 7.72 17.14
CA THR A 316 -0.45 7.29 15.73
C THR A 316 -1.86 7.16 15.12
N ASP A 317 -2.89 7.74 15.77
CA ASP A 317 -4.26 7.64 15.28
C ASP A 317 -4.40 8.40 13.96
N CYS A 318 -4.83 7.68 12.93
CA CYS A 318 -5.20 8.25 11.66
C CYS A 318 -6.17 9.43 11.81
N ASN A 319 -7.11 9.45 12.77
CA ASN A 319 -8.08 10.55 12.92
C ASN A 319 -7.56 11.75 13.72
N ARG A 320 -6.29 11.73 14.14
CA ARG A 320 -5.73 12.80 14.95
C ARG A 320 -5.65 14.13 14.21
N THR A 321 -5.82 15.21 14.96
CA THR A 321 -5.44 16.55 14.53
C THR A 321 -3.95 16.77 14.75
N MET A 322 -3.33 17.66 13.99
CA MET A 322 -1.94 18.03 14.21
C MET A 322 -1.76 18.64 15.61
N GLU A 323 -0.66 18.26 16.27
CA GLU A 323 -0.22 18.77 17.57
C GLU A 323 1.30 19.05 17.52
N CYS A 324 1.83 19.84 18.46
CA CYS A 324 3.28 20.08 18.52
C CYS A 324 3.99 18.87 19.15
N ASP A 325 4.00 17.75 18.44
CA ASP A 325 4.49 16.45 18.90
C ASP A 325 5.42 15.78 17.88
N GLN A 326 6.06 14.69 18.30
CA GLN A 326 6.96 13.90 17.45
C GLN A 326 6.22 13.32 16.24
N GLN A 327 5.01 12.78 16.44
CA GLN A 327 4.26 12.16 15.34
C GLN A 327 3.91 13.17 14.23
N THR A 328 3.67 14.45 14.53
CA THR A 328 3.36 15.45 13.49
C THR A 328 4.57 15.75 12.63
N LEU A 329 5.77 15.74 13.22
CA LEU A 329 7.03 15.83 12.48
C LEU A 329 7.30 14.56 11.65
N VAL A 330 6.93 13.38 12.14
CA VAL A 330 7.01 12.13 11.38
C VAL A 330 6.07 12.18 10.17
N ASP A 331 4.79 12.53 10.39
CA ASP A 331 3.76 12.63 9.35
C ASP A 331 4.18 13.63 8.25
N TRP A 332 4.70 14.79 8.66
CA TRP A 332 5.26 15.80 7.77
C TRP A 332 6.46 15.28 6.97
N TYR A 333 7.45 14.70 7.66
CA TYR A 333 8.68 14.24 7.02
C TYR A 333 8.39 13.11 6.03
N GLN A 334 7.53 12.16 6.39
CA GLN A 334 7.10 11.07 5.50
C GLN A 334 6.46 11.61 4.22
N PHE A 335 5.54 12.57 4.35
CA PHE A 335 4.89 13.19 3.19
C PHE A 335 5.91 13.87 2.27
N VAL A 336 6.75 14.74 2.83
CA VAL A 336 7.79 15.46 2.07
C VAL A 336 8.80 14.51 1.43
N TYR A 337 9.26 13.49 2.15
CA TYR A 337 10.21 12.50 1.64
C TYR A 337 9.63 11.70 0.47
N ARG A 338 8.38 11.22 0.59
CA ARG A 338 7.71 10.44 -0.48
C ARG A 338 7.46 11.30 -1.72
N LEU A 339 7.04 12.54 -1.53
CA LEU A 339 6.81 13.48 -2.63
C LEU A 339 8.13 13.83 -3.34
N ALA A 340 9.20 14.10 -2.59
CA ALA A 340 10.54 14.31 -3.13
C ALA A 340 11.09 13.07 -3.84
N MET A 341 10.81 11.86 -3.33
CA MET A 341 11.22 10.60 -3.98
C MET A 341 10.50 10.39 -5.30
N ALA A 342 9.20 10.67 -5.35
CA ALA A 342 8.43 10.62 -6.59
C ALA A 342 8.99 11.61 -7.62
N ASP A 343 9.25 12.86 -7.22
CA ASP A 343 9.86 13.90 -8.06
C ASP A 343 11.28 13.53 -8.54
N TYR A 344 12.09 12.92 -7.67
CA TYR A 344 13.45 12.44 -7.98
C TYR A 344 13.44 11.34 -9.03
N LEU A 345 12.47 10.43 -8.94
CA LEU A 345 12.30 9.29 -9.86
C LEU A 345 11.45 9.62 -11.09
N GLY A 346 11.07 10.89 -11.26
CA GLY A 346 10.30 11.37 -12.41
C GLY A 346 8.89 10.78 -12.49
N CYS A 347 8.26 10.47 -11.36
CA CYS A 347 6.93 9.86 -11.32
C CYS A 347 5.96 10.60 -10.39
N CYS A 348 4.66 10.33 -10.52
CA CYS A 348 3.65 10.89 -9.63
C CYS A 348 3.51 10.06 -8.35
N LEU A 349 3.21 10.74 -7.24
CA LEU A 349 2.81 10.11 -5.98
C LEU A 349 1.30 9.90 -5.95
N MET A 350 0.87 8.68 -5.64
CA MET A 350 -0.55 8.32 -5.50
C MET A 350 -0.79 7.60 -4.19
N ALA A 351 -1.96 7.81 -3.59
CA ALA A 351 -2.49 7.13 -2.44
C ALA A 351 -3.79 6.42 -2.82
N VAL A 352 -3.96 5.15 -2.45
CA VAL A 352 -5.17 4.37 -2.72
C VAL A 352 -5.76 3.85 -1.42
N GLN A 353 -6.97 4.27 -1.05
CA GLN A 353 -7.61 3.97 0.24
C GLN A 353 -6.67 4.13 1.45
N SER A 354 -5.65 4.98 1.31
CA SER A 354 -4.78 5.34 2.42
C SER A 354 -5.50 6.38 3.26
N LYS A 355 -5.43 6.24 4.58
CA LYS A 355 -5.92 7.29 5.46
C LYS A 355 -4.90 8.41 5.43
N PRO A 356 -5.27 9.63 5.01
CA PRO A 356 -4.30 10.71 4.96
C PRO A 356 -3.83 10.97 6.39
N ASN A 357 -2.51 11.11 6.55
CA ASN A 357 -1.90 11.39 7.85
C ASN A 357 -2.26 12.83 8.30
N SER A 358 -1.90 13.20 9.53
CA SER A 358 -2.31 14.50 10.08
C SER A 358 -1.82 15.68 9.22
N TYR A 359 -0.64 15.57 8.62
CA TYR A 359 -0.06 16.61 7.78
C TYR A 359 -0.61 16.61 6.36
N GLU A 360 -0.75 15.46 5.70
CA GLU A 360 -1.29 15.36 4.33
C GLU A 360 -2.70 15.94 4.26
N ARG A 361 -3.52 15.79 5.31
CA ARG A 361 -4.83 16.45 5.39
C ARG A 361 -4.75 17.96 5.46
N TYR A 362 -3.72 18.47 6.11
CA TYR A 362 -3.49 19.90 6.21
C TYR A 362 -2.94 20.43 4.88
N ALA A 363 -1.90 19.79 4.33
CA ALA A 363 -1.24 20.16 3.08
C ALA A 363 -2.17 20.01 1.86
N GLY A 364 -3.03 18.98 1.83
CA GLY A 364 -4.02 18.77 0.78
C GLY A 364 -5.12 19.84 0.73
N ARG A 365 -5.24 20.69 1.76
CA ARG A 365 -6.08 21.92 1.71
C ARG A 365 -5.35 23.09 1.07
N THR A 366 -4.06 22.96 0.79
CA THR A 366 -3.16 24.07 0.42
C THR A 366 -2.32 23.84 -0.85
N GLY A 367 -2.32 22.65 -1.47
CA GLY A 367 -1.59 22.42 -2.75
C GLY A 367 -1.53 20.96 -3.22
N GLY A 368 -2.37 20.61 -4.20
CA GLY A 368 -2.59 19.24 -4.72
C GLY A 368 -1.48 18.60 -5.59
N ARG A 369 -0.40 18.09 -4.97
CA ARG A 369 0.69 17.33 -5.65
C ARG A 369 0.59 15.79 -5.52
N SER A 370 -0.41 15.27 -4.79
CA SER A 370 -0.68 13.82 -4.65
C SER A 370 -2.03 13.46 -5.25
N LEU A 371 -2.19 12.25 -5.80
CA LEU A 371 -3.50 11.73 -6.23
C LEU A 371 -4.05 10.79 -5.16
N MET A 372 -5.28 10.99 -4.69
CA MET A 372 -5.91 10.10 -3.71
C MET A 372 -7.15 9.42 -4.27
N LEU A 373 -7.08 8.11 -4.48
CA LEU A 373 -8.19 7.27 -4.93
C LEU A 373 -8.76 6.54 -3.72
N SER A 374 -10.05 6.60 -3.43
CA SER A 374 -10.59 5.98 -2.22
C SER A 374 -12.06 5.61 -2.32
N GLY A 375 -12.40 4.33 -2.24
CA GLY A 375 -13.68 3.86 -1.73
C GLY A 375 -14.19 2.58 -2.38
N LYS A 376 -15.51 2.46 -2.59
CA LYS A 376 -16.19 1.19 -2.91
C LYS A 376 -15.63 0.50 -4.16
N VAL A 377 -15.15 1.27 -5.15
CA VAL A 377 -14.48 0.73 -6.35
C VAL A 377 -13.23 -0.09 -6.00
N THR A 378 -12.39 0.39 -5.08
CA THR A 378 -11.18 -0.32 -4.67
C THR A 378 -11.52 -1.61 -3.93
N GLU A 379 -12.56 -1.61 -3.08
CA GLU A 379 -13.06 -2.84 -2.42
C GLU A 379 -13.58 -3.86 -3.44
N LEU A 380 -14.38 -3.41 -4.41
CA LEU A 380 -14.88 -4.27 -5.50
C LEU A 380 -13.74 -4.88 -6.32
N PHE A 381 -12.69 -4.10 -6.60
CA PHE A 381 -11.51 -4.66 -7.27
C PHE A 381 -10.72 -5.63 -6.40
N GLY A 382 -10.69 -5.42 -5.08
CA GLY A 382 -10.05 -6.35 -4.16
C GLY A 382 -10.69 -7.74 -4.20
N GLN A 383 -12.03 -7.77 -4.20
CA GLN A 383 -12.83 -9.01 -4.19
C GLN A 383 -12.93 -9.69 -5.56
N MET A 384 -12.57 -8.99 -6.64
CA MET A 384 -12.66 -9.52 -8.00
C MET A 384 -11.62 -10.63 -8.22
N PRO A 385 -11.97 -11.80 -8.79
CA PRO A 385 -10.96 -12.77 -9.21
C PRO A 385 -10.05 -12.21 -10.32
N SER A 386 -8.79 -12.66 -10.38
CA SER A 386 -7.79 -12.18 -11.36
C SER A 386 -8.28 -12.24 -12.81
N GLY A 387 -8.80 -13.38 -13.26
CA GLY A 387 -9.34 -13.52 -14.62
C GLY A 387 -10.52 -12.58 -14.92
N CYS A 388 -11.33 -12.27 -13.91
CA CYS A 388 -12.43 -11.31 -14.03
C CYS A 388 -11.90 -9.89 -14.16
N PHE A 389 -10.84 -9.53 -13.44
CA PHE A 389 -10.19 -8.22 -13.57
C PHE A 389 -9.57 -8.02 -14.96
N VAL A 390 -8.91 -9.04 -15.51
CA VAL A 390 -8.37 -9.00 -16.88
C VAL A 390 -9.49 -8.79 -17.90
N GLN A 391 -10.58 -9.54 -17.77
CA GLN A 391 -11.74 -9.39 -18.63
C GLN A 391 -12.37 -7.99 -18.53
N PHE A 392 -12.46 -7.44 -17.31
CA PHE A 392 -12.90 -6.06 -17.09
C PHE A 392 -11.99 -5.06 -17.83
N CYS A 393 -10.67 -5.21 -17.71
CA CYS A 393 -9.70 -4.33 -18.37
C CYS A 393 -9.85 -4.37 -19.90
N TYR A 394 -10.07 -5.56 -20.46
CA TYR A 394 -10.30 -5.73 -21.89
C TYR A 394 -11.61 -5.09 -22.35
N GLN A 395 -12.72 -5.35 -21.64
CA GLN A 395 -14.05 -4.85 -22.00
C GLN A 395 -14.19 -3.34 -21.81
N SER A 396 -13.48 -2.78 -20.82
CA SER A 396 -13.55 -1.36 -20.47
C SER A 396 -12.34 -0.56 -20.98
N ARG A 397 -11.58 -1.11 -21.93
CA ARG A 397 -10.30 -0.54 -22.40
C ARG A 397 -10.41 0.93 -22.83
N ASP A 398 -11.49 1.29 -23.51
CA ASP A 398 -11.69 2.65 -24.03
C ASP A 398 -11.95 3.64 -22.89
N ALA A 399 -12.77 3.24 -21.91
CA ALA A 399 -13.02 4.02 -20.70
C ALA A 399 -11.75 4.16 -19.83
N ILE A 400 -10.96 3.09 -19.71
CA ILE A 400 -9.67 3.10 -19.02
C ILE A 400 -8.69 4.04 -19.72
N GLN A 401 -8.61 4.01 -21.04
CA GLN A 401 -7.72 4.89 -21.79
C GLN A 401 -8.12 6.36 -21.67
N GLN A 402 -9.42 6.66 -21.72
CA GLN A 402 -9.94 8.01 -21.49
C GLN A 402 -9.60 8.52 -20.08
N TRP A 403 -9.76 7.67 -19.06
CA TRP A 403 -9.39 7.99 -17.69
C TRP A 403 -7.89 8.27 -17.53
N ARG A 404 -7.04 7.41 -18.09
CA ARG A 404 -5.58 7.59 -18.05
C ARG A 404 -5.11 8.87 -18.77
N ASN A 405 -5.81 9.26 -19.83
CA ASN A 405 -5.53 10.48 -20.57
C ASN A 405 -6.08 11.74 -19.90
N CYS A 406 -6.97 11.59 -18.90
CA CYS A 406 -7.53 12.70 -18.15
C CYS A 406 -6.46 13.30 -17.23
N ARG A 407 -5.91 14.45 -17.64
CA ARG A 407 -4.90 15.16 -16.85
C ARG A 407 -5.56 15.92 -15.70
N PRO A 408 -4.86 16.13 -14.56
CA PRO A 408 -5.36 16.96 -13.45
C PRO A 408 -5.71 18.41 -13.82
N ASN A 409 -5.22 18.91 -14.97
CA ASN A 409 -5.50 20.25 -15.47
C ASN A 409 -6.70 20.31 -16.45
N ALA A 410 -7.36 19.17 -16.72
CA ALA A 410 -8.56 19.14 -17.55
C ALA A 410 -9.73 19.86 -16.85
N PRO A 411 -10.73 20.37 -17.59
CA PRO A 411 -11.92 20.96 -16.99
C PRO A 411 -12.62 20.00 -16.01
N ASP A 412 -13.13 20.52 -14.89
CA ASP A 412 -13.79 19.70 -13.86
C ASP A 412 -14.95 18.85 -14.43
N SER A 413 -15.66 19.35 -15.45
CA SER A 413 -16.73 18.61 -16.15
C SER A 413 -16.22 17.33 -16.79
N ASP A 414 -15.06 17.40 -17.43
CA ASP A 414 -14.48 16.29 -18.20
C ASP A 414 -13.87 15.27 -17.24
N GLN A 415 -13.22 15.75 -16.17
CA GLN A 415 -12.75 14.89 -15.07
C GLN A 415 -13.91 14.10 -14.47
N GLN A 416 -15.01 14.76 -14.12
CA GLN A 416 -16.19 14.14 -13.55
C GLN A 416 -16.84 13.13 -14.52
N GLN A 417 -16.88 13.43 -15.82
CA GLN A 417 -17.41 12.52 -16.82
C GLN A 417 -16.58 11.23 -16.93
N HIS A 418 -15.26 11.34 -17.00
CA HIS A 418 -14.38 10.16 -17.07
C HIS A 418 -14.42 9.32 -15.79
N ILE A 419 -14.50 9.97 -14.62
CA ILE A 419 -14.69 9.29 -13.32
C ILE A 419 -15.99 8.49 -13.32
N ARG A 420 -17.11 9.13 -13.72
CA ARG A 420 -18.43 8.49 -13.79
C ARG A 420 -18.43 7.30 -14.74
N ASN A 421 -17.80 7.43 -15.91
CA ASN A 421 -17.72 6.35 -16.89
C ASN A 421 -16.99 5.13 -16.35
N ILE A 422 -15.83 5.31 -15.69
CA ILE A 422 -15.14 4.18 -15.07
C ILE A 422 -15.96 3.59 -13.92
N ALA A 423 -16.45 4.42 -13.00
CA ALA A 423 -17.24 3.95 -11.86
C ALA A 423 -18.45 3.12 -12.32
N TYR A 424 -19.12 3.55 -13.38
CA TYR A 424 -20.19 2.80 -14.04
C TYR A 424 -19.71 1.46 -14.61
N CYS A 425 -18.61 1.43 -15.35
CA CYS A 425 -18.04 0.18 -15.87
C CYS A 425 -17.70 -0.81 -14.75
N VAL A 426 -17.11 -0.34 -13.65
CA VAL A 426 -16.78 -1.18 -12.48
C VAL A 426 -18.05 -1.77 -11.88
N GLN A 427 -19.03 -0.94 -11.58
CA GLN A 427 -20.26 -1.39 -10.93
C GLN A 427 -21.07 -2.33 -11.83
N LYS A 428 -21.13 -2.05 -13.12
CA LYS A 428 -21.76 -2.93 -14.11
C LYS A 428 -21.10 -4.31 -14.08
N PHE A 429 -19.77 -4.37 -14.07
CA PHE A 429 -19.04 -5.64 -14.05
C PHE A 429 -19.18 -6.39 -12.72
N ALA A 430 -19.11 -5.68 -11.59
CA ALA A 430 -19.36 -6.23 -10.26
C ALA A 430 -20.77 -6.82 -10.13
N SER A 431 -21.79 -6.13 -10.63
CA SER A 431 -23.18 -6.62 -10.61
C SER A 431 -23.41 -7.88 -11.45
N GLN A 432 -22.58 -8.12 -12.47
CA GLN A 432 -22.62 -9.35 -13.26
C GLN A 432 -21.99 -10.54 -12.52
N LEU A 433 -20.99 -10.29 -11.68
CA LEU A 433 -20.36 -11.29 -10.82
C LEU A 433 -21.28 -11.70 -9.65
N ASP A 434 -21.92 -10.72 -9.01
CA ASP A 434 -22.84 -10.94 -7.88
C ASP A 434 -24.12 -11.71 -8.26
N ARG A 435 -24.49 -11.76 -9.55
CA ARG A 435 -25.62 -12.58 -10.02
C ARG A 435 -25.44 -14.08 -9.74
N LYS A 436 -24.24 -14.57 -9.43
CA LYS A 436 -24.03 -15.96 -8.96
C LYS A 436 -24.21 -16.13 -7.44
N GLN A 437 -24.33 -15.06 -6.65
CA GLN A 437 -24.57 -15.06 -5.20
C GLN A 437 -25.93 -14.39 -4.85
N ASP A 438 -26.99 -14.86 -5.50
CA ASP A 438 -28.35 -14.27 -5.52
C ASP A 438 -29.13 -14.27 -4.19
N LYS A 439 -28.50 -14.43 -3.02
CA LYS A 439 -29.23 -14.55 -1.73
C LYS A 439 -29.84 -13.22 -1.26
N PHE A 440 -29.13 -12.11 -1.41
CA PHE A 440 -29.62 -10.81 -0.93
C PHE A 440 -30.67 -10.20 -1.88
N LYS A 441 -30.53 -10.47 -3.18
CA LYS A 441 -31.51 -10.08 -4.19
C LYS A 441 -32.82 -10.84 -4.03
N ILE A 442 -32.77 -12.14 -3.67
CA ILE A 442 -33.95 -12.94 -3.32
C ILE A 442 -34.64 -12.39 -2.06
N ILE A 443 -33.89 -11.99 -1.02
CA ILE A 443 -34.48 -11.40 0.19
C ILE A 443 -35.15 -10.05 -0.12
N LYS A 444 -34.54 -9.20 -0.93
CA LYS A 444 -35.14 -7.93 -1.36
C LYS A 444 -36.37 -8.14 -2.25
N GLN A 445 -36.32 -9.10 -3.18
CA GLN A 445 -37.49 -9.51 -3.97
C GLN A 445 -38.59 -10.07 -3.07
N PHE A 446 -38.26 -10.82 -2.03
CA PHE A 446 -39.21 -11.34 -1.05
C PHE A 446 -39.87 -10.19 -0.26
N ILE A 447 -39.10 -9.19 0.19
CA ILE A 447 -39.64 -7.99 0.85
C ILE A 447 -40.53 -7.19 -0.10
N ALA A 448 -40.12 -6.99 -1.35
CA ALA A 448 -40.95 -6.32 -2.35
C ALA A 448 -42.25 -7.10 -2.61
N THR A 449 -42.19 -8.43 -2.70
CA THR A 449 -43.36 -9.30 -2.83
C THR A 449 -44.28 -9.21 -1.60
N LEU A 450 -43.70 -9.12 -0.39
CA LEU A 450 -44.44 -8.95 0.86
C LEU A 450 -45.17 -7.59 0.92
N ILE A 451 -44.53 -6.52 0.43
CA ILE A 451 -45.11 -5.19 0.34
C ILE A 451 -46.25 -5.19 -0.70
N ILE A 452 -46.04 -5.78 -1.88
CA ILE A 452 -47.07 -5.93 -2.91
C ILE A 452 -48.26 -6.75 -2.39
N ALA A 453 -48.01 -7.85 -1.68
CA ALA A 453 -49.07 -8.65 -1.06
C ALA A 453 -49.83 -7.86 0.02
N SER A 454 -49.12 -7.05 0.82
CA SER A 454 -49.73 -6.19 1.83
C SER A 454 -50.58 -5.09 1.20
N ILE A 455 -50.11 -4.46 0.11
CA ILE A 455 -50.86 -3.47 -0.66
C ILE A 455 -52.09 -4.12 -1.31
N SER A 456 -51.97 -5.33 -1.87
CA SER A 456 -53.10 -6.10 -2.42
C SER A 456 -54.17 -6.38 -1.37
N VAL A 457 -53.77 -6.79 -0.15
CA VAL A 457 -54.69 -7.03 0.97
C VAL A 457 -55.36 -5.72 1.45
N PHE A 458 -54.62 -4.62 1.44
CA PHE A 458 -55.18 -3.29 1.74
C PHE A 458 -56.15 -2.83 0.64
N CYS A 459 -55.81 -3.04 -0.64
CA CYS A 459 -56.68 -2.76 -1.78
C CYS A 459 -57.95 -3.59 -1.72
N ASP A 460 -57.88 -4.88 -1.40
CA ASP A 460 -59.07 -5.73 -1.21
C ASP A 460 -59.96 -5.21 -0.07
N LYS A 461 -59.39 -4.83 1.08
CA LYS A 461 -60.17 -4.23 2.19
C LYS A 461 -60.78 -2.88 1.84
N ILE A 462 -60.10 -2.09 1.01
CA ILE A 462 -60.52 -0.75 0.59
C ILE A 462 -61.60 -0.87 -0.50
N ILE A 463 -61.47 -1.79 -1.46
CA ILE A 463 -62.45 -2.07 -2.54
C ILE A 463 -63.84 -2.46 -1.98
N PHE A 464 -63.91 -3.05 -0.78
CA PHE A 464 -65.18 -3.30 -0.08
C PHE A 464 -65.77 -2.09 0.67
N SER A 465 -65.11 -0.93 0.65
CA SER A 465 -65.72 0.35 1.06
C SER A 465 -66.27 1.08 -0.18
N SER A 466 -67.53 1.47 -0.11
CA SER A 466 -68.39 1.79 -1.26
C SER A 466 -68.10 3.12 -1.98
N SER A 467 -66.87 3.64 -1.99
CA SER A 467 -66.57 4.97 -2.56
C SER A 467 -65.13 5.17 -3.04
N ILE A 468 -64.49 4.20 -3.71
CA ILE A 468 -63.17 4.43 -4.33
C ILE A 468 -63.29 4.67 -5.84
N SER A 469 -62.69 5.78 -6.29
CA SER A 469 -62.55 6.14 -7.70
C SER A 469 -61.61 5.18 -8.44
N ILE A 470 -61.99 4.78 -9.66
CA ILE A 470 -61.21 3.93 -10.58
C ILE A 470 -59.76 4.43 -10.75
N ILE A 471 -59.55 5.75 -10.62
CA ILE A 471 -58.23 6.40 -10.68
C ILE A 471 -57.30 5.87 -9.57
N VAL A 472 -57.81 5.62 -8.37
CA VAL A 472 -57.00 5.11 -7.25
C VAL A 472 -56.56 3.67 -7.50
N ILE A 473 -57.42 2.86 -8.13
CA ILE A 473 -57.09 1.48 -8.52
C ILE A 473 -56.02 1.47 -9.62
N LEU A 474 -56.16 2.32 -10.64
CA LEU A 474 -55.16 2.49 -11.70
C LEU A 474 -53.83 3.00 -11.15
N THR A 475 -53.85 3.95 -10.22
CA THR A 475 -52.64 4.50 -9.60
C THR A 475 -51.96 3.46 -8.70
N GLY A 476 -52.74 2.66 -7.98
CA GLY A 476 -52.22 1.54 -7.18
C GLY A 476 -51.58 0.45 -8.04
N ALA A 477 -52.22 0.06 -9.14
CA ALA A 477 -51.68 -0.91 -10.09
C ALA A 477 -50.39 -0.41 -10.75
N TRP A 478 -50.37 0.85 -11.21
CA TRP A 478 -49.17 1.48 -11.76
C TRP A 478 -48.03 1.56 -10.74
N PHE A 479 -48.34 1.90 -9.48
CA PHE A 479 -47.33 1.93 -8.43
C PHE A 479 -46.77 0.52 -8.15
N ILE A 480 -47.61 -0.51 -8.12
CA ILE A 480 -47.16 -1.91 -7.94
C ILE A 480 -46.23 -2.37 -9.07
N GLU A 481 -46.51 -1.96 -10.31
CA GLU A 481 -45.71 -2.34 -11.48
C GLU A 481 -44.38 -1.58 -11.55
N VAL A 482 -44.38 -0.29 -11.20
CA VAL A 482 -43.19 0.59 -11.30
C VAL A 482 -42.31 0.56 -10.06
N PHE A 483 -42.85 0.25 -8.88
CA PHE A 483 -42.11 0.27 -7.61
C PHE A 483 -40.85 -0.62 -7.58
N PRO A 484 -40.86 -1.86 -8.11
CA PRO A 484 -39.66 -2.68 -8.20
C PRO A 484 -38.56 -2.02 -9.03
N GLU A 485 -38.92 -1.39 -10.15
CA GLU A 485 -37.96 -0.68 -10.99
C GLU A 485 -37.44 0.61 -10.34
N LEU A 486 -38.30 1.37 -9.65
CA LEU A 486 -37.91 2.55 -8.88
C LEU A 486 -36.92 2.22 -7.77
N LEU A 487 -37.12 1.12 -7.04
CA LEU A 487 -36.17 0.68 -6.01
C LEU A 487 -34.82 0.31 -6.64
N THR A 488 -34.82 -0.44 -7.74
CA THR A 488 -33.56 -0.77 -8.45
C THR A 488 -32.85 0.47 -8.98
N MET A 489 -33.61 1.47 -9.43
CA MET A 489 -33.08 2.75 -9.92
C MET A 489 -32.52 3.61 -8.78
N MET A 490 -33.20 3.66 -7.63
CA MET A 490 -32.69 4.38 -6.44
C MET A 490 -31.43 3.72 -5.87
N GLU A 491 -31.38 2.39 -5.79
CA GLU A 491 -30.17 1.67 -5.37
C GLU A 491 -29.02 1.92 -6.34
N TRP A 492 -29.29 1.84 -7.65
CA TRP A 492 -28.29 2.16 -8.67
C TRP A 492 -27.81 3.61 -8.55
N MET A 493 -28.70 4.59 -8.36
CA MET A 493 -28.33 5.99 -8.16
C MET A 493 -27.52 6.20 -6.88
N HIS A 494 -27.88 5.54 -5.77
CA HIS A 494 -27.15 5.65 -4.51
C HIS A 494 -25.75 5.03 -4.60
N ASP A 495 -25.64 3.87 -5.23
CA ASP A 495 -24.36 3.21 -5.47
C ASP A 495 -23.48 3.99 -6.47
N GLN A 496 -24.07 4.62 -7.49
CA GLN A 496 -23.36 5.52 -8.40
C GLN A 496 -22.89 6.78 -7.67
N HIS A 497 -23.71 7.34 -6.79
CA HIS A 497 -23.37 8.52 -6.01
C HIS A 497 -22.25 8.23 -5.00
N THR A 498 -22.23 7.03 -4.41
CA THR A 498 -21.11 6.59 -3.57
C THR A 498 -19.88 6.29 -4.42
N ALA A 499 -19.98 5.61 -5.57
CA ALA A 499 -18.82 5.32 -6.43
C ALA A 499 -18.19 6.59 -7.05
N THR A 500 -18.97 7.61 -7.37
CA THR A 500 -18.46 8.90 -7.87
C THR A 500 -17.78 9.75 -6.81
N GLN A 501 -18.17 9.64 -5.53
CA GLN A 501 -17.45 10.23 -4.41
C GLN A 501 -16.10 9.56 -4.12
N THR A 502 -15.78 8.44 -4.80
CA THR A 502 -14.64 7.58 -4.45
C THR A 502 -13.41 7.69 -5.36
N MET A 503 -13.50 8.51 -6.41
CA MET A 503 -12.33 8.93 -7.19
C MET A 503 -12.27 10.45 -7.15
N VAL A 504 -11.40 10.97 -6.31
CA VAL A 504 -11.21 12.41 -6.16
C VAL A 504 -9.82 12.71 -6.69
N PHE A 505 -9.72 13.53 -7.74
CA PHE A 505 -8.46 14.23 -7.94
C PHE A 505 -8.27 15.08 -6.69
N ALA A 506 -7.19 14.87 -5.92
CA ALA A 506 -6.88 15.81 -4.86
C ALA A 506 -6.58 17.14 -5.56
N GLN A 507 -7.57 18.03 -5.54
CA GLN A 507 -7.53 19.27 -6.30
C GLN A 507 -6.39 20.16 -5.79
N ARG A 508 -5.93 21.01 -6.70
CA ARG A 508 -4.93 22.05 -6.46
C ARG A 508 -5.32 22.98 -5.34
#